data_AF-A0A662K9B1-F1
#
_entry.id   AF-A0A662K9B1-F1
#
_cell.length_a   1.000
_cell.length_b   1.000
_cell.length_c   1.000
_cell.angle_alpha   90.00
_cell.angle_beta   90.00
_cell.angle_gamma   90.00
#
_symmetry.space_group_name_H-M   'P 1'
#
loop_
_entity.id
_entity.type
_entity.pdbx_description
1 polymer ?
#
loop_
_entity_poly.entity_id
_entity_poly.type
_entity_poly.pdbx_seq_one_letter_code
_entity_poly.pdbx_strand_id
1 'polypeptide(L)'
;MPVYGKDAELDAVLYAARLMAVSARTAPKGRGMDTITTLILTGEDKDRVADEMLKIWETKRFYPFQRDAENIRKAQALLLIGVKSREPKGLNCGACGFNCDRLHEMEKRLEYDFPGPNCVMYVLDLG
;
A
#
# COMPACT_ATOMS: atom_id res chain seq x y z
N MET A 1 -31.47 5.74 19.67
CA MET A 1 -31.51 4.43 19.01
C MET A 1 -30.40 3.58 19.60
N PRO A 2 -30.62 2.29 19.92
CA PRO A 2 -29.56 1.43 20.42
C PRO A 2 -28.50 1.21 19.33
N VAL A 3 -27.23 1.15 19.72
CA VAL A 3 -26.11 0.76 18.85
C VAL A 3 -25.72 -0.67 19.23
N TYR A 4 -25.69 -1.59 18.27
CA TYR A 4 -25.30 -2.96 18.53
C TYR A 4 -23.77 -3.08 18.56
N GLY A 5 -23.24 -4.03 19.34
CA GLY A 5 -21.79 -4.18 19.53
C GLY A 5 -20.99 -4.29 18.23
N LYS A 6 -21.50 -5.04 17.25
CA LYS A 6 -20.84 -5.18 15.93
C LYS A 6 -20.78 -3.88 15.13
N ASP A 7 -21.82 -3.06 15.24
CA ASP A 7 -21.87 -1.76 14.57
C ASP A 7 -20.86 -0.80 15.23
N ALA A 8 -20.81 -0.80 16.57
CA ALA A 8 -19.83 -0.02 17.32
C ALA A 8 -18.38 -0.43 17.03
N GLU A 9 -18.11 -1.74 16.90
CA GLU A 9 -16.80 -2.26 16.50
C GLU A 9 -16.41 -1.81 15.09
N LEU A 10 -17.32 -1.94 14.12
CA LEU A 10 -17.06 -1.51 12.74
C LEU A 10 -16.79 0.00 12.65
N ASP A 11 -17.59 0.81 13.35
CA ASP A 11 -17.41 2.25 13.41
C ASP A 11 -16.03 2.62 13.98
N ALA A 12 -15.62 1.96 15.06
CA ALA A 12 -14.31 2.17 15.68
C ALA A 12 -13.16 1.76 14.74
N VAL A 13 -13.29 0.63 14.04
CA VAL A 13 -12.29 0.17 13.04
C VAL A 13 -12.17 1.18 11.89
N LEU A 14 -13.29 1.67 11.37
CA LEU A 14 -13.28 2.67 10.30
C LEU A 14 -12.69 4.00 10.77
N TYR A 15 -12.95 4.39 12.01
CA TYR A 15 -12.33 5.58 12.60
C TYR A 15 -10.81 5.41 12.70
N ALA A 16 -10.33 4.28 13.22
CA ALA A 16 -8.90 3.98 13.29
C ALA A 16 -8.24 3.98 11.90
N ALA A 17 -8.85 3.35 10.90
CA ALA A 17 -8.35 3.31 9.53
C ALA A 17 -8.23 4.72 8.92
N ARG A 18 -9.20 5.62 9.19
CA ARG A 18 -9.14 7.02 8.76
C ARG A 18 -7.97 7.77 9.42
N LEU A 19 -7.76 7.58 10.72
CA LEU A 19 -6.62 8.19 11.42
C LEU A 19 -5.28 7.69 10.85
N MET A 20 -5.15 6.39 10.58
CA MET A 20 -3.97 5.83 9.94
C MET A 20 -3.73 6.40 8.54
N ALA A 21 -4.78 6.53 7.72
CA ALA A 21 -4.68 7.10 6.38
C ALA A 21 -4.24 8.58 6.42
N VAL A 22 -4.79 9.39 7.32
CA VAL A 22 -4.38 10.77 7.53
C VAL A 22 -2.95 10.86 8.02
N SER A 23 -2.54 10.00 8.97
CA SER A 23 -1.16 9.95 9.46
C SER A 23 -0.18 9.65 8.32
N ALA A 24 -0.48 8.66 7.48
CA ALA A 24 0.34 8.31 6.33
C ALA A 24 0.55 9.50 5.36
N ARG A 25 -0.50 10.28 5.09
CA ARG A 25 -0.46 11.46 4.20
C ARG A 25 0.14 12.72 4.84
N THR A 26 0.04 12.88 6.15
CA THR A 26 0.49 14.11 6.83
C THR A 26 1.89 14.01 7.42
N ALA A 27 2.43 12.80 7.55
CA ALA A 27 3.81 12.60 8.01
C ALA A 27 4.83 13.32 7.09
N PRO A 28 5.96 13.81 7.63
CA PRO A 28 6.98 14.49 6.82
C PRO A 28 7.51 13.59 5.71
N LYS A 29 7.51 14.10 4.47
CA LYS A 29 7.96 13.37 3.28
C LYS A 29 9.24 13.97 2.72
N GLY A 30 10.03 13.16 2.02
CA GLY A 30 11.22 13.65 1.33
C GLY A 30 10.87 14.87 0.45
N ARG A 31 11.56 16.00 0.71
CA ARG A 31 11.33 17.31 0.04
C ARG A 31 9.89 17.86 0.13
N GLY A 32 9.09 17.42 1.09
CA GLY A 32 7.68 17.82 1.20
C GLY A 32 6.80 17.32 0.05
N MET A 33 7.27 16.34 -0.73
CA MET A 33 6.53 15.80 -1.87
C MET A 33 5.79 14.53 -1.47
N ASP A 34 4.47 14.61 -1.35
CA ASP A 34 3.63 13.49 -0.94
C ASP A 34 2.89 12.85 -2.13
N THR A 35 3.36 11.67 -2.54
CA THR A 35 2.78 10.86 -3.61
C THR A 35 2.09 9.59 -3.11
N ILE A 36 1.82 9.50 -1.81
CA ILE A 36 1.12 8.35 -1.21
C ILE A 36 -0.36 8.38 -1.62
N THR A 37 -1.01 7.25 -1.78
CA THR A 37 -2.46 7.17 -1.97
C THR A 37 -3.02 6.13 -1.01
N THR A 38 -4.16 6.43 -0.41
CA THR A 38 -4.80 5.56 0.58
C THR A 38 -6.20 5.19 0.13
N LEU A 39 -6.62 3.95 0.38
CA LEU A 39 -7.98 3.48 0.12
C LEU A 39 -8.42 2.56 1.27
N ILE A 40 -9.62 2.79 1.81
CA ILE A 40 -10.21 1.93 2.84
C ILE A 40 -11.31 1.11 2.20
N LEU A 41 -11.23 -0.21 2.30
CA LEU A 41 -12.19 -1.16 1.76
C LEU A 41 -12.90 -1.90 2.89
N THR A 42 -14.18 -2.20 2.67
CA THR A 42 -15.04 -3.00 3.57
C THR A 42 -15.91 -3.94 2.76
N GLY A 43 -16.52 -4.94 3.40
CA GLY A 43 -17.48 -5.84 2.76
C GLY A 43 -16.92 -6.48 1.49
N GLU A 44 -17.72 -6.47 0.42
CA GLU A 44 -17.40 -7.13 -0.84
C GLU A 44 -16.12 -6.61 -1.50
N ASP A 45 -15.83 -5.31 -1.46
CA ASP A 45 -14.61 -4.77 -2.09
C ASP A 45 -13.33 -5.32 -1.44
N LYS A 46 -13.34 -5.49 -0.12
CA LYS A 46 -12.26 -6.14 0.63
C LYS A 46 -12.16 -7.61 0.27
N ASP A 47 -13.30 -8.29 0.13
CA ASP A 47 -13.33 -9.72 -0.21
C ASP A 47 -12.83 -9.98 -1.64
N ARG A 48 -13.07 -9.06 -2.60
CA ARG A 48 -12.44 -9.13 -3.93
C ARG A 48 -10.92 -9.13 -3.85
N VAL A 49 -10.31 -8.37 -2.93
CA VAL A 49 -8.85 -8.39 -2.76
C VAL A 49 -8.39 -9.77 -2.29
N ALA A 50 -9.10 -10.38 -1.34
CA ALA A 50 -8.80 -11.73 -0.90
C ALA A 50 -8.96 -12.77 -2.03
N ASP A 51 -9.98 -12.64 -2.86
CA ASP A 51 -10.19 -13.51 -4.03
C ASP A 51 -9.01 -13.40 -5.02
N GLU A 52 -8.58 -12.19 -5.34
CA GLU A 52 -7.42 -11.98 -6.22
C GLU A 52 -6.13 -12.55 -5.62
N MET A 53 -5.92 -12.42 -4.31
CA MET A 53 -4.76 -13.03 -3.65
C MET A 53 -4.77 -14.56 -3.76
N LEU A 54 -5.94 -15.21 -3.65
CA LEU A 54 -6.06 -16.65 -3.87
C LEU A 54 -5.73 -17.05 -5.31
N LYS A 55 -6.20 -16.30 -6.31
CA LYS A 55 -5.84 -16.53 -7.72
C LYS A 55 -4.33 -16.43 -7.96
N ILE A 56 -3.67 -15.46 -7.30
CA ILE A 56 -2.20 -15.33 -7.36
C ILE A 56 -1.52 -16.54 -6.70
N TRP A 57 -2.05 -17.04 -5.58
CA TRP A 57 -1.52 -18.26 -4.95
C TRP A 57 -1.68 -19.50 -5.85
N GLU A 58 -2.81 -19.66 -6.54
CA GLU A 58 -3.04 -20.80 -7.43
C GLU A 58 -1.99 -20.90 -8.55
N THR A 59 -1.54 -19.74 -9.04
CA THR A 59 -0.53 -19.64 -10.10
C THR A 59 0.90 -19.71 -9.56
N LYS A 60 1.23 -18.97 -8.50
CA LYS A 60 2.61 -18.86 -7.98
C LYS A 60 2.97 -19.90 -6.91
N ARG A 61 1.97 -20.53 -6.29
CA ARG A 61 2.10 -21.42 -5.13
C ARG A 61 2.88 -20.82 -3.95
N PHE A 62 2.92 -19.49 -3.86
CA PHE A 62 3.55 -18.77 -2.77
C PHE A 62 2.58 -18.66 -1.59
N TYR A 63 2.80 -19.50 -0.58
CA TYR A 63 1.90 -19.69 0.56
C TYR A 63 1.40 -18.40 1.25
N PRO A 64 2.21 -17.34 1.42
CA PRO A 64 1.75 -16.08 2.02
C PRO A 64 0.48 -15.49 1.38
N PHE A 65 0.30 -15.62 0.06
CA PHE A 65 -0.91 -15.12 -0.60
C PHE A 65 -2.19 -15.83 -0.13
N GLN A 66 -2.14 -17.14 0.08
CA GLN A 66 -3.29 -17.90 0.58
C GLN A 66 -3.62 -17.50 2.03
N ARG A 67 -2.60 -17.50 2.89
CA ARG A 67 -2.75 -17.12 4.30
C ARG A 67 -3.31 -15.70 4.44
N ASP A 68 -2.77 -14.75 3.70
CA ASP A 68 -3.16 -13.35 3.84
C ASP A 68 -4.54 -13.05 3.23
N ALA A 69 -4.95 -13.79 2.19
CA ALA A 69 -6.32 -13.75 1.71
C ALA A 69 -7.33 -14.15 2.80
N GLU A 70 -7.06 -15.23 3.55
CA GLU A 70 -7.92 -15.65 4.66
C GLU A 70 -7.95 -14.62 5.80
N ASN A 71 -6.82 -13.98 6.09
CA ASN A 71 -6.76 -12.90 7.07
C ASN A 71 -7.61 -11.70 6.64
N ILE A 72 -7.51 -11.30 5.36
CA ILE A 72 -8.31 -10.20 4.80
C ILE A 72 -9.80 -10.52 4.85
N ARG A 73 -10.24 -11.75 4.54
CA ARG A 73 -11.66 -12.14 4.64
C ARG A 73 -12.21 -11.95 6.06
N LYS A 74 -11.41 -12.29 7.08
CA LYS A 74 -11.80 -12.18 8.49
C LYS A 74 -11.74 -10.74 9.03
N ALA A 75 -11.00 -9.85 8.39
CA ALA A 75 -10.91 -8.46 8.80
C ALA A 75 -12.22 -7.68 8.51
N GLN A 76 -12.55 -6.70 9.35
CA GLN A 76 -13.71 -5.82 9.15
C GLN A 76 -13.45 -4.76 8.06
N ALA A 77 -12.21 -4.29 7.94
CA ALA A 77 -11.78 -3.32 6.94
C ALA A 77 -10.33 -3.58 6.52
N LEU A 78 -9.97 -3.08 5.34
CA LEU A 78 -8.61 -3.12 4.80
C LEU A 78 -8.19 -1.70 4.40
N LEU A 79 -7.11 -1.19 5.00
CA LEU A 79 -6.46 0.05 4.57
C LEU A 79 -5.32 -0.30 3.60
N LEU A 80 -5.49 0.10 2.34
CA LEU A 80 -4.45 0.03 1.32
C LEU A 80 -3.68 1.35 1.30
N ILE A 81 -2.34 1.26 1.27
CA ILE A 81 -1.44 2.41 1.14
C ILE A 81 -0.50 2.12 -0.04
N GLY A 82 -0.55 2.96 -1.07
CA GLY A 82 0.32 2.89 -2.24
C GLY A 82 1.16 4.15 -2.38
N VAL A 83 2.24 4.09 -3.17
CA VAL A 83 3.08 5.25 -3.47
C VAL A 83 3.44 5.32 -4.95
N LYS A 84 3.39 6.52 -5.53
CA LYS A 84 3.90 6.77 -6.88
C LYS A 84 5.36 7.24 -6.78
N SER A 85 6.29 6.41 -7.23
CA SER A 85 7.73 6.57 -7.01
C SER A 85 8.57 6.57 -8.30
N ARG A 86 7.94 6.90 -9.44
CA ARG A 86 8.60 6.91 -10.76
C ARG A 86 9.70 7.97 -10.84
N GLU A 87 9.33 9.22 -10.60
CA GLU A 87 10.28 10.33 -10.68
C GLU A 87 11.21 10.33 -9.47
N PRO A 88 12.53 10.53 -9.62
CA PRO A 88 13.40 10.66 -8.46
C PRO A 88 13.09 11.94 -7.68
N LYS A 89 13.31 11.92 -6.36
CA LYS A 89 13.21 13.15 -5.55
C LYS A 89 14.32 14.16 -5.82
N GLY A 90 15.32 13.85 -6.64
CA GLY A 90 16.44 14.75 -6.95
C GLY A 90 17.40 14.99 -5.76
N LEU A 91 17.40 14.08 -4.78
CA LEU A 91 18.31 14.17 -3.63
C LEU A 91 19.69 13.55 -3.90
N ASN A 92 19.86 12.84 -5.03
CA ASN A 92 21.07 12.11 -5.37
C ASN A 92 21.63 11.25 -4.22
N CYS A 93 20.75 10.63 -3.43
CA CYS A 93 21.13 9.90 -2.21
C CYS A 93 21.86 8.57 -2.46
N GLY A 94 21.89 8.07 -3.70
CA GLY A 94 22.61 6.84 -4.07
C GLY A 94 21.96 5.52 -3.61
N ALA A 95 20.93 5.55 -2.75
CA ALA A 95 20.35 4.34 -2.17
C ALA A 95 19.60 3.43 -3.17
N CYS A 96 19.26 3.93 -4.36
CA CYS A 96 18.76 3.11 -5.47
C CYS A 96 19.88 2.42 -6.28
N GLY A 97 21.15 2.63 -5.91
CA GLY A 97 22.32 2.15 -6.66
C GLY A 97 22.75 3.05 -7.83
N PHE A 98 22.05 4.17 -8.06
CA PHE A 98 22.29 5.10 -9.16
C PHE A 98 22.21 6.57 -8.68
N ASN A 99 22.60 7.52 -9.54
CA ASN A 99 22.24 8.93 -9.37
C ASN A 99 20.79 9.16 -9.88
N CYS A 100 20.20 10.32 -9.55
CA CYS A 100 18.82 10.64 -9.91
C CYS A 100 18.62 10.76 -11.42
N ASP A 101 19.57 11.32 -12.16
CA ASP A 101 19.46 11.47 -13.62
C ASP A 101 19.39 10.11 -14.30
N ARG A 102 20.29 9.19 -13.93
CA ARG A 102 20.27 7.82 -14.43
C ARG A 102 18.99 7.09 -14.02
N LEU A 103 18.50 7.28 -12.80
CA LEU A 103 17.24 6.67 -12.36
C LEU A 103 16.04 7.20 -13.18
N HIS A 104 16.04 8.49 -13.51
CA HIS A 104 14.98 9.13 -14.30
C HIS A 104 14.93 8.60 -15.74
N GLU A 105 16.10 8.37 -16.35
CA GLU A 105 16.22 7.83 -17.72
C GLU A 105 15.85 6.35 -17.83
N MET A 106 15.84 5.61 -16.71
CA MET A 106 15.54 4.19 -16.72
C MET A 106 14.05 3.91 -16.95
N GLU A 107 13.76 2.99 -17.87
CA GLU A 107 12.41 2.49 -18.06
C GLU A 107 11.96 1.62 -16.87
N LYS A 108 10.70 1.80 -16.46
CA LYS A 108 10.09 0.87 -15.52
C LYS A 108 9.81 -0.47 -16.18
N ARG A 109 10.34 -1.52 -15.59
CA ARG A 109 10.14 -2.92 -15.99
C ARG A 109 9.30 -3.63 -14.96
N LEU A 110 8.36 -4.45 -15.43
CA LEU A 110 7.56 -5.35 -14.61
C LEU A 110 8.01 -6.78 -14.90
N GLU A 111 9.17 -7.16 -14.34
CA GLU A 111 9.72 -8.51 -14.48
C GLU A 111 9.21 -9.45 -13.36
N TYR A 112 8.89 -8.87 -12.21
CA TYR A 112 8.30 -9.54 -11.05
C TYR A 112 7.00 -8.82 -10.66
N ASP A 113 6.66 -8.84 -9.37
CA ASP A 113 5.36 -8.38 -8.86
C ASP A 113 5.22 -6.86 -8.80
N PHE A 114 6.33 -6.14 -8.79
CA PHE A 114 6.36 -4.69 -8.69
C PHE A 114 7.18 -4.07 -9.83
N PRO A 115 6.69 -2.99 -10.45
CA PRO A 115 7.44 -2.30 -11.48
C PRO A 115 8.60 -1.52 -10.84
N GLY A 116 9.80 -1.67 -11.39
CA GLY A 116 11.01 -0.97 -10.94
C GLY A 116 11.86 -0.48 -12.11
N PRO A 117 12.83 0.42 -11.87
CA PRO A 117 13.28 0.88 -10.57
C PRO A 117 12.34 1.94 -9.96
N ASN A 118 12.41 2.08 -8.63
CA ASN A 118 11.65 3.07 -7.86
C ASN A 118 12.63 3.91 -7.04
N CYS A 119 12.37 5.21 -6.90
CA CYS A 119 13.18 6.05 -6.01
C CYS A 119 12.91 5.65 -4.55
N VAL A 120 13.95 5.19 -3.84
CA VAL A 120 13.84 4.67 -2.47
C VAL A 120 13.25 5.69 -1.50
N MET A 121 13.47 6.99 -1.75
CA MET A 121 12.98 8.05 -0.89
C MET A 121 11.45 8.12 -0.84
N TYR A 122 10.77 7.66 -1.88
CA TYR A 122 9.31 7.50 -1.84
C TYR A 122 8.88 6.20 -1.16
N VAL A 123 9.72 5.17 -1.16
CA VAL A 123 9.40 3.92 -0.45
C VAL A 123 9.50 4.14 1.06
N LEU A 124 10.55 4.83 1.52
CA LEU A 124 10.74 5.22 2.92
C LEU A 124 9.65 6.16 3.44
N ASP A 125 8.99 6.91 2.55
CA ASP A 125 7.89 7.80 2.92
C ASP A 125 6.66 7.02 3.45
N LEU A 126 6.56 5.70 3.17
CA LEU A 126 5.48 4.84 3.66
C LEU A 126 5.60 4.48 5.16
N GLY A 127 6.76 4.71 5.77
CA GLY A 127 7.13 4.22 7.11
C GLY A 127 8.06 3.02 7.02
#